data_AF-A0A369RNX3-F1
#
_entry.id   AF-A0A369RNX3-F1
#
_cell.length_a   1.000
_cell.length_b   1.000
_cell.length_c   1.000
_cell.angle_alpha   90.00
_cell.angle_beta   90.00
_cell.angle_gamma   90.00
#
_symmetry.space_group_name_H-M   'P 1'
#
loop_
_entity.id
_entity.type
_entity.pdbx_description
1 polymer ?
#
loop_
_entity_poly.entity_id
_entity_poly.type
_entity_poly.pdbx_seq_one_letter_code
_entity_poly.pdbx_strand_id
1 'polypeptide(L)'
;MNPSFVCILCSHSSIFLLHSSNDFGSCTKSEIKTLFVSPYNKLCQELRKSSHNAVTLNMLLGIGIDDKHIKMKNFNIEPYDCIVFDEILLYNPYQLYLIKMFMKKNAEKRYLCTGDVDQRKPFTFGTNNIKDQNNYQLWCLNQMFPHQLTLSENK
;
A
#
# COMPACT_ATOMS: atom_id res chain seq x y z
N MET A 1 4.27 -17.65 8.14
CA MET A 1 3.70 -16.61 7.24
C MET A 1 3.26 -15.46 8.13
N ASN A 2 3.84 -14.27 7.97
CA ASN A 2 3.34 -13.07 8.66
C ASN A 2 1.98 -12.68 8.06
N PRO A 3 0.96 -12.34 8.87
CA PRO A 3 -0.34 -11.96 8.33
C PRO A 3 -0.24 -10.57 7.67
N SER A 4 -0.52 -10.53 6.37
CA SER A 4 -0.73 -9.29 5.61
C SER A 4 -2.21 -8.91 5.70
N PHE A 5 -2.52 -7.68 6.09
CA PHE A 5 -3.90 -7.20 6.25
C PHE A 5 -4.19 -6.04 5.29
N VAL A 6 -5.40 -5.99 4.75
CA VAL A 6 -5.95 -4.85 4.00
C VAL A 6 -6.96 -4.12 4.87
N CYS A 7 -6.90 -2.80 4.86
CA CYS A 7 -8.03 -1.95 5.24
C CYS A 7 -8.56 -1.27 3.97
N ILE A 8 -9.60 -1.83 3.34
CA ILE A 8 -10.29 -1.15 2.23
C ILE A 8 -11.24 -0.14 2.87
N LEU A 9 -10.90 1.14 2.75
CA LEU A 9 -11.72 2.24 3.24
C LEU A 9 -12.67 2.64 2.10
N CYS A 10 -13.95 2.31 2.23
CA CYS A 10 -14.98 2.89 1.35
C CYS A 10 -15.39 4.26 1.92
N SER A 11 -15.03 5.31 1.18
CA SER A 11 -15.44 6.71 1.30
C SER A 11 -15.20 7.47 2.63
N HIS A 12 -14.55 8.63 2.47
CA HIS A 12 -14.37 9.75 3.40
C HIS A 12 -13.56 9.51 4.69
N SER A 13 -12.28 9.88 4.58
CA SER A 13 -11.48 10.54 5.61
C SER A 13 -11.53 9.95 7.00
N SER A 14 -10.84 8.83 7.22
CA SER A 14 -10.13 8.51 8.47
C SER A 14 -9.24 7.28 8.25
N ILE A 15 -7.93 7.47 8.24
CA ILE A 15 -6.96 6.36 8.38
C ILE A 15 -7.07 5.86 9.81
N PHE A 16 -7.91 4.85 10.05
CA PHE A 16 -7.81 4.04 11.25
C PHE A 16 -6.73 2.99 11.01
N LEU A 17 -5.49 3.33 11.38
CA LEU A 17 -4.51 2.32 11.73
C LEU A 17 -5.10 1.57 12.93
N LEU A 18 -5.61 0.36 12.70
CA LEU A 18 -5.91 -0.58 13.76
C LEU A 18 -4.60 -0.83 14.52
N HIS A 19 -4.42 -0.08 15.60
CA HIS A 19 -3.70 -0.56 16.76
C HIS A 19 -4.39 -1.86 17.14
N SER A 20 -3.76 -2.99 16.80
CA SER A 20 -4.18 -4.29 17.29
C SER A 20 -4.39 -4.15 18.80
N SER A 21 -5.61 -4.48 19.18
CA SER A 21 -6.22 -4.34 20.49
C SER A 21 -5.31 -4.86 21.60
N ASN A 22 -5.42 -4.19 22.74
CA ASN A 22 -4.94 -4.60 24.04
C ASN A 22 -5.15 -6.10 24.28
N ASP A 23 -4.06 -6.84 24.42
CA ASP A 23 -4.01 -7.97 25.35
C ASP A 23 -3.12 -7.56 26.52
N PHE A 24 -3.66 -7.81 27.71
CA PHE A 24 -3.13 -7.48 29.03
C PHE A 24 -1.64 -7.82 29.21
N GLY A 25 -0.86 -6.85 29.68
CA GLY A 25 0.48 -7.07 30.22
C GLY A 25 1.42 -5.91 29.92
N SER A 26 1.97 -5.28 30.96
CA SER A 26 3.00 -4.25 30.83
C SER A 26 4.27 -4.84 30.21
N CYS A 27 4.37 -4.81 28.89
CA CYS A 27 5.60 -5.08 28.17
C CYS A 27 5.85 -3.86 27.29
N THR A 28 7.01 -3.22 27.47
CA THR A 28 7.43 -2.01 26.75
C THR A 28 7.24 -2.22 25.25
N LYS A 29 6.18 -1.63 24.68
CA LYS A 29 5.78 -1.80 23.29
C LYS A 29 6.87 -1.16 22.42
N SER A 30 7.70 -1.96 21.77
CA SER A 30 8.66 -1.47 20.78
C SER A 30 7.86 -0.73 19.69
N GLU A 31 8.17 0.55 19.51
CA GLU A 31 7.53 1.40 18.50
C GLU A 31 7.72 0.78 17.11
N ILE A 32 6.61 0.41 16.45
CA ILE A 32 6.64 -0.20 15.11
C ILE A 32 6.99 0.89 14.10
N LYS A 33 8.19 0.82 13.52
CA LYS A 33 8.61 1.79 12.51
C LYS A 33 7.91 1.50 11.19
N THR A 34 7.12 2.47 10.74
CA THR A 34 6.23 2.31 9.58
C THR A 34 6.68 3.19 8.42
N LEU A 35 6.70 2.62 7.21
CA LEU A 35 6.94 3.32 5.96
C LEU A 35 5.68 3.30 5.10
N PHE A 36 5.18 4.48 4.73
CA PHE A 36 4.09 4.62 3.77
C PHE A 36 4.62 4.69 2.34
N VAL A 37 3.90 4.03 1.44
CA VAL A 37 4.19 3.99 0.02
C VAL A 37 2.95 4.45 -0.72
N SER A 38 2.99 5.65 -1.30
CA SER A 38 1.84 6.25 -1.99
C SER A 38 2.08 6.33 -3.50
N PRO A 39 1.03 6.43 -4.33
CA PRO A 39 1.17 6.49 -5.78
C PRO A 39 1.78 7.81 -6.28
N TYR A 40 1.58 8.91 -5.56
CA TYR A 40 1.97 10.26 -6.01
C TYR A 40 2.82 11.01 -4.99
N ASN A 41 3.70 11.87 -5.49
CA ASN A 41 4.56 12.74 -4.67
C ASN A 41 3.77 13.63 -3.71
N LYS A 42 2.61 14.16 -4.15
CA LYS A 42 1.77 15.03 -3.33
C LYS A 42 1.27 14.30 -2.08
N LEU A 43 0.82 13.05 -2.22
CA LEU A 43 0.37 12.23 -1.07
C LEU A 43 1.52 11.98 -0.09
N CYS A 44 2.71 11.64 -0.60
CA CYS A 44 3.90 11.48 0.24
C CYS A 44 4.25 12.76 1.01
N GLN A 45 4.08 13.94 0.40
CA GLN A 45 4.33 15.22 1.06
C GLN A 45 3.33 15.46 2.20
N GLU A 46 2.04 15.18 1.99
CA GLU A 46 1.03 15.32 3.06
C GLU A 46 1.28 14.36 4.23
N LEU A 47 1.64 13.11 3.94
CA LEU A 47 2.01 12.14 4.98
C LEU A 47 3.22 12.59 5.79
N ARG A 48 4.25 13.13 5.13
CA ARG A 48 5.45 13.69 5.79
C ARG A 48 5.16 14.93 6.62
N LYS A 49 4.24 15.80 6.20
CA LYS A 49 3.77 16.93 7.04
C LYS A 49 3.14 16.45 8.34
N SER A 50 2.49 15.29 8.31
CA SER A 50 1.93 14.61 9.48
C SER A 50 2.95 13.73 10.21
N SER A 51 4.25 13.96 10.01
CA SER A 51 5.37 13.24 10.65
C SER A 51 5.50 11.75 10.30
N HIS A 52 4.89 11.28 9.21
CA HIS A 52 5.08 9.91 8.73
C HIS A 52 6.23 9.79 7.73
N ASN A 53 6.95 8.66 7.76
CA ASN A 53 7.90 8.31 6.71
C ASN A 53 7.13 7.85 5.47
N ALA A 54 7.29 8.55 4.35
CA ALA A 54 6.57 8.21 3.11
C ALA A 54 7.47 8.31 1.88
N VAL A 55 7.30 7.41 0.92
CA VAL A 55 7.98 7.40 -0.39
C VAL A 55 7.00 7.01 -1.50
N THR A 56 7.33 7.31 -2.76
CA THR A 56 6.53 6.77 -3.88
C THR A 56 6.93 5.33 -4.21
N LEU A 57 6.05 4.60 -4.89
CA LEU A 57 6.37 3.25 -5.37
C LEU A 57 7.65 3.23 -6.23
N ASN A 58 7.83 4.24 -7.10
CA ASN A 58 9.03 4.34 -7.94
C ASN A 58 10.30 4.50 -7.09
N MET A 59 10.26 5.34 -6.05
CA MET A 59 11.40 5.50 -5.12
C MET A 59 11.68 4.22 -4.34
N LEU A 60 10.63 3.53 -3.86
CA LEU A 60 10.77 2.27 -3.16
C LEU A 60 11.50 1.24 -4.02
N LEU A 61 11.04 1.10 -5.27
CA LEU A 61 11.54 0.10 -6.21
C LEU A 61 12.81 0.52 -6.97
N GLY A 62 13.25 1.77 -6.83
CA GLY A 62 14.41 2.30 -7.56
C GLY A 62 14.14 2.48 -9.06
N ILE A 63 12.90 2.76 -9.46
CA ILE A 63 12.51 2.96 -10.86
C ILE A 63 12.75 4.42 -11.24
N GLY A 64 13.68 4.66 -12.16
CA GLY A 64 13.97 6.00 -12.72
C GLY A 64 12.90 6.51 -13.69
N ILE A 65 13.03 7.77 -14.07
CA ILE A 65 12.20 8.43 -15.09
C ILE A 65 13.06 8.45 -16.38
N ASP A 66 12.59 7.79 -17.44
CA ASP A 66 13.11 7.70 -18.83
C ASP A 66 13.89 6.44 -19.27
N ASP A 67 13.75 6.16 -20.59
CA ASP A 67 14.21 5.01 -21.39
C ASP A 67 15.73 4.72 -21.38
N LYS A 68 16.52 5.56 -20.69
CA LYS A 68 17.90 5.23 -20.34
C LYS A 68 17.84 4.61 -18.97
N HIS A 69 17.92 3.28 -18.88
CA HIS A 69 17.88 2.41 -17.69
C HIS A 69 18.68 2.89 -16.44
N ILE A 70 18.41 4.08 -15.92
CA ILE A 70 18.98 4.59 -14.68
C ILE A 70 18.13 3.95 -13.58
N LYS A 71 18.51 2.72 -13.22
CA LYS A 71 18.02 2.10 -11.99
C LYS A 71 18.52 2.95 -10.84
N MET A 72 17.60 3.62 -10.15
CA MET A 72 17.91 4.28 -8.90
C MET A 72 18.18 3.20 -7.85
N LYS A 73 19.01 3.51 -6.84
CA LYS A 73 19.19 2.60 -5.71
C LYS A 73 17.84 2.42 -5.01
N ASN A 74 17.47 1.17 -4.73
CA ASN A 74 16.28 0.85 -3.94
C ASN A 74 16.31 1.60 -2.60
N PHE A 75 15.14 2.03 -2.15
CA PHE A 75 15.01 2.64 -0.84
C PHE A 75 15.41 1.66 0.27
N ASN A 76 16.12 2.15 1.29
CA ASN A 76 16.51 1.31 2.42
C ASN A 76 15.30 1.04 3.33
N ILE A 77 14.79 -0.20 3.30
CA ILE A 77 13.64 -0.62 4.11
C ILE A 77 14.04 -1.31 5.42
N GLU A 78 15.33 -1.58 5.65
CA GLU A 78 15.82 -2.25 6.85
C GLU A 78 15.32 -1.61 8.16
N PRO A 79 15.28 -0.26 8.30
CA PRO A 79 14.86 0.37 9.54
C PRO A 79 13.37 0.25 9.87
N TYR A 80 12.56 -0.30 8.96
CA TYR A 80 11.11 -0.35 9.08
C TYR A 80 10.64 -1.78 9.32
N ASP A 81 9.66 -1.92 10.21
CA ASP A 81 9.02 -3.19 10.54
C ASP A 81 7.77 -3.42 9.68
N CYS A 82 7.10 -2.33 9.29
CA CYS A 82 5.86 -2.35 8.53
C CYS A 82 5.91 -1.42 7.32
N ILE A 83 5.40 -1.91 6.19
CA ILE A 83 5.24 -1.15 4.95
C ILE A 83 3.75 -1.08 4.63
N VAL A 84 3.24 0.15 4.51
CA VAL A 84 1.84 0.44 4.20
C VAL A 84 1.76 0.95 2.76
N PHE A 85 1.10 0.22 1.87
CA PHE A 85 0.80 0.69 0.53
C PHE A 85 -0.51 1.48 0.55
N ASP A 86 -0.38 2.79 0.48
CA ASP A 86 -1.50 3.72 0.53
C ASP A 86 -2.15 3.89 -0.86
N GLU A 87 -3.47 4.01 -0.91
CA GLU A 87 -4.26 4.13 -2.14
C GLU A 87 -3.92 3.04 -3.19
N ILE A 88 -3.86 1.79 -2.75
CA ILE A 88 -3.41 0.63 -3.53
C ILE A 88 -4.21 0.43 -4.83
N LEU A 89 -5.47 0.86 -4.85
CA LEU A 89 -6.37 0.76 -5.99
C LEU A 89 -6.03 1.74 -7.13
N LEU A 90 -5.17 2.73 -6.87
CA LEU A 90 -4.60 3.64 -7.87
C LEU A 90 -3.40 3.05 -8.61
N TYR A 91 -2.94 1.84 -8.27
CA TYR A 91 -1.88 1.15 -9.01
C TYR A 91 -2.43 0.28 -10.14
N ASN A 92 -1.76 0.34 -11.29
CA ASN A 92 -2.10 -0.50 -12.43
C ASN A 92 -1.67 -1.97 -12.20
N PRO A 93 -2.20 -2.94 -12.97
CA PRO A 93 -1.88 -4.35 -12.76
C PRO A 93 -0.38 -4.67 -12.78
N TYR A 94 0.41 -3.96 -13.61
CA TYR A 94 1.85 -4.13 -13.67
C TYR A 94 2.52 -3.65 -12.36
N GLN A 95 2.11 -2.50 -11.83
CA GLN A 95 2.57 -2.00 -10.53
C GLN A 95 2.18 -2.95 -9.38
N LEU A 96 0.96 -3.48 -9.37
CA LEU A 96 0.52 -4.49 -8.39
C LEU A 96 1.38 -5.75 -8.46
N TYR A 97 1.74 -6.20 -9.67
CA TYR A 97 2.67 -7.32 -9.85
C TYR A 97 4.06 -7.01 -9.27
N LEU A 98 4.60 -5.81 -9.50
CA LEU A 98 5.89 -5.40 -8.91
C LEU A 98 5.84 -5.35 -7.38
N ILE A 99 4.73 -4.84 -6.82
CA ILE A 99 4.49 -4.85 -5.37
C ILE A 99 4.49 -6.29 -4.84
N LYS A 100 3.79 -7.22 -5.48
CA LYS A 100 3.78 -8.64 -5.11
C LYS A 100 5.19 -9.24 -5.08
N MET A 101 6.00 -8.95 -6.09
CA MET A 101 7.37 -9.44 -6.18
C MET A 101 8.26 -8.82 -5.10
N PHE A 102 8.08 -7.54 -4.81
CA PHE A 102 8.75 -6.87 -3.70
C PHE A 102 8.37 -7.49 -2.34
N MET A 103 7.09 -7.76 -2.09
CA MET A 103 6.63 -8.40 -0.84
C MET A 103 7.21 -9.80 -0.67
N LYS A 104 7.26 -10.59 -1.75
CA LYS A 104 7.88 -11.93 -1.72
C LYS A 104 9.37 -11.88 -1.38
N LYS A 105 10.09 -10.87 -1.88
CA LYS A 105 11.52 -10.71 -1.64
C LYS A 105 11.85 -10.30 -0.20
N ASN A 106 10.95 -9.57 0.46
CA ASN A 106 11.14 -9.06 1.82
C ASN A 106 10.03 -9.60 2.76
N ALA A 107 9.83 -10.92 2.73
CA ALA A 107 8.73 -11.61 3.41
C ALA A 107 8.77 -11.51 4.95
N GLU A 108 9.89 -11.08 5.51
CA GLU A 108 10.07 -10.78 6.93
C GLU A 108 9.32 -9.52 7.38
N LYS A 109 9.03 -8.59 6.46
CA LYS A 109 8.31 -7.35 6.77
C LYS A 109 6.81 -7.57 6.90
N ARG A 110 6.14 -6.70 7.66
CA ARG A 110 4.67 -6.66 7.74
C ARG A 110 4.13 -5.76 6.65
N TYR A 111 3.08 -6.21 5.96
CA TYR A 111 2.46 -5.45 4.88
C TYR A 111 1.02 -5.11 5.17
N LEU A 112 0.68 -3.84 4.97
CA LEU A 112 -0.68 -3.34 4.98
C LEU A 112 -0.97 -2.60 3.68
N CYS A 113 -2.24 -2.48 3.32
CA CYS A 113 -2.65 -1.54 2.28
C CYS A 113 -3.99 -0.88 2.60
N THR A 114 -4.16 0.32 2.04
CA THR A 114 -5.40 1.11 2.07
C THR A 114 -5.86 1.40 0.65
N GLY A 115 -7.14 1.67 0.47
CA GLY A 115 -7.66 2.19 -0.79
C GLY A 115 -9.18 2.27 -0.80
N ASP A 116 -9.69 3.11 -1.69
CA ASP A 116 -11.11 3.33 -1.92
C ASP A 116 -11.56 2.72 -3.26
N VAL A 117 -12.57 1.84 -3.21
CA VAL A 117 -13.09 1.10 -4.38
C VAL A 117 -13.89 1.99 -5.32
N ASP A 118 -14.50 3.04 -4.76
CA ASP A 118 -15.34 3.99 -5.51
C ASP A 118 -14.56 5.22 -5.98
N GLN A 119 -13.24 5.24 -5.77
CA GLN A 119 -12.38 6.35 -6.17
C GLN A 119 -12.29 6.47 -7.69
N ARG A 120 -12.42 7.71 -8.19
CA ARG A 120 -12.22 8.03 -9.61
C ARG A 120 -10.78 7.76 -10.02
N LYS A 121 -10.59 6.72 -10.83
CA LYS A 121 -9.27 6.35 -11.37
C LYS A 121 -8.75 7.37 -12.39
N PRO A 122 -7.41 7.48 -12.54
CA PRO A 122 -6.80 8.21 -13.65
C PRO A 122 -7.26 7.67 -15.02
N PHE A 123 -7.37 8.55 -16.02
CA PHE A 123 -7.92 8.26 -17.35
C PHE A 123 -7.20 7.13 -18.13
N THR A 124 -5.95 6.78 -17.78
CA THR A 124 -5.08 5.87 -18.54
C THR A 124 -4.97 4.46 -17.94
N PHE A 125 -6.04 3.96 -17.32
CA PHE A 125 -6.04 2.66 -16.66
C PHE A 125 -6.40 1.46 -17.57
N GLY A 126 -6.69 1.69 -18.85
CA GLY A 126 -7.13 0.69 -19.81
C GLY A 126 -6.12 -0.42 -20.12
N THR A 127 -6.30 -1.64 -19.58
CA THR A 127 -5.74 -2.86 -20.18
C THR A 127 -6.68 -3.37 -21.26
N ASN A 128 -6.18 -3.57 -22.48
CA ASN A 128 -6.94 -4.19 -23.57
C ASN A 128 -7.51 -5.54 -23.08
N ASN A 129 -8.83 -5.74 -23.25
CA ASN A 129 -9.59 -6.96 -22.91
C ASN A 129 -10.08 -7.15 -21.47
N ILE A 130 -9.93 -6.18 -20.57
CA ILE A 130 -10.57 -6.24 -19.24
C ILE A 130 -11.84 -5.38 -19.23
N LYS A 131 -13.01 -6.03 -19.21
CA LYS A 131 -14.32 -5.36 -19.19
C LYS A 131 -14.61 -4.69 -17.84
N ASP A 132 -14.17 -5.32 -16.75
CA ASP A 132 -14.36 -4.83 -15.38
C ASP A 132 -13.02 -4.74 -14.66
N GLN A 133 -12.48 -3.53 -14.62
CA GLN A 133 -11.17 -3.27 -14.03
C GLN A 133 -11.17 -3.28 -12.52
N ASN A 134 -12.29 -2.88 -11.90
CA ASN A 134 -12.41 -2.83 -10.44
C ASN A 134 -12.35 -4.24 -9.88
N ASN A 135 -13.17 -5.15 -10.43
CA ASN A 135 -13.18 -6.54 -10.01
C ASN A 135 -11.84 -7.25 -10.28
N TYR A 136 -11.19 -6.96 -11.41
CA TYR A 136 -9.88 -7.55 -11.70
C TYR A 136 -8.79 -7.08 -10.73
N GLN A 137 -8.74 -5.78 -10.41
CA GLN A 137 -7.79 -5.27 -9.42
C GLN A 137 -8.06 -5.83 -8.03
N LEU A 138 -9.32 -5.86 -7.61
CA LEU A 138 -9.70 -6.42 -6.32
C LEU A 138 -9.30 -7.90 -6.25
N TRP A 139 -9.52 -8.67 -7.31
CA TRP A 139 -9.02 -10.03 -7.42
C TRP A 139 -7.49 -10.10 -7.24
N CYS A 140 -6.71 -9.23 -7.89
CA CYS A 140 -5.25 -9.15 -7.69
C CYS A 140 -4.86 -8.83 -6.23
N LEU A 141 -5.57 -7.89 -5.58
CA LEU A 141 -5.34 -7.52 -4.19
C LEU A 141 -5.61 -8.68 -3.24
N ASN A 142 -6.70 -9.41 -3.45
CA ASN A 142 -7.08 -10.57 -2.65
C ASN A 142 -6.00 -11.67 -2.66
N GLN A 143 -5.22 -11.77 -3.75
CA GLN A 143 -4.09 -12.70 -3.82
C GLN A 143 -2.86 -12.25 -3.01
N MET A 144 -2.70 -10.96 -2.74
CA MET A 144 -1.57 -10.40 -1.99
C MET A 144 -1.89 -10.20 -0.52
N PHE A 145 -3.16 -9.91 -0.23
CA PHE A 145 -3.64 -9.57 1.08
C PHE A 145 -5.01 -10.26 1.33
N PRO A 146 -4.99 -11.46 1.91
CA PRO A 146 -6.18 -12.29 2.04
C PRO A 146 -7.15 -11.82 3.13
N HIS A 147 -6.67 -11.04 4.11
CA HIS A 147 -7.50 -10.50 5.18
C HIS A 147 -7.90 -9.07 4.87
N GLN A 148 -9.20 -8.80 4.86
CA GLN A 148 -9.76 -7.51 4.48
C GLN A 148 -10.76 -7.01 5.51
N LEU A 149 -10.70 -5.71 5.76
CA LEU A 149 -11.74 -4.96 6.45
C LEU A 149 -12.32 -3.97 5.46
N THR A 150 -13.65 -3.98 5.31
CA THR A 150 -14.38 -3.06 4.44
C THR A 150 -15.35 -2.27 5.31
N LEU A 151 -15.27 -0.95 5.25
CA LEU A 151 -16.26 -0.09 5.89
C LEU A 151 -17.45 0.10 4.96
N SER A 152 -18.65 -0.01 5.50
CA SER A 152 -19.92 0.26 4.80
C SER A 152 -20.69 1.34 5.54
N GLU A 153 -21.32 2.25 4.81
CA GLU A 153 -22.28 3.18 5.41
C GLU A 153 -23.44 2.40 6.06
N ASN A 154 -23.80 2.77 7.30
CA ASN A 154 -25.06 2.32 7.89
C ASN A 154 -26.19 3.08 7.20
N LYS A 155 -27.06 2.35 6.50
CA LYS A 155 -28.27 2.88 5.88
C LYS A 155 -29.39 3.07 6.89
#